data_AF-A0A3D2RMD7-F1
#
_entry.id   AF-A0A3D2RMD7-F1
#
_cell.length_a   1.000
_cell.length_b   1.000
_cell.length_c   1.000
_cell.angle_alpha   90.00
_cell.angle_beta   90.00
_cell.angle_gamma   90.00
#
_symmetry.space_group_name_H-M   'P 1'
#
loop_
_entity.id
_entity.type
_entity.pdbx_description
1 polymer ?
#
loop_
_entity_poly.entity_id
_entity_poly.type
_entity_poly.pdbx_seq_one_letter_code
_entity_poly.pdbx_strand_id
1 'polypeptide(L)' 'MDSIRIALVGCGGMGTRHMYGLKELTETPFCRVELGAVCDINPENGERAAGEVESLLGFRPP' A
#
# COMPACT_ATOMS: atom_id res chain seq x y z
N MET A 1 8.25 -17.58 -7.40
CA MET A 1 8.35 -16.39 -8.27
C MET A 1 8.63 -15.24 -7.34
N ASP A 2 9.69 -14.48 -7.58
CA ASP A 2 10.15 -13.49 -6.61
C ASP A 2 9.27 -12.23 -6.69
N SER A 3 8.78 -11.77 -5.53
CA SER A 3 8.04 -10.52 -5.37
C SER A 3 9.00 -9.40 -4.96
N ILE A 4 8.76 -8.20 -5.50
CA ILE A 4 9.50 -6.99 -5.12
C ILE A 4 8.74 -6.31 -3.99
N ARG A 5 9.39 -6.16 -2.84
CA ARG A 5 8.83 -5.33 -1.76
C ARG A 5 9.00 -3.86 -2.09
N ILE A 6 7.89 -3.13 -2.09
CA ILE A 6 7.83 -1.70 -2.38
C ILE A 6 7.29 -0.94 -1.16
N ALA A 7 7.57 0.36 -1.10
CA ALA A 7 7.01 1.25 -0.09
C ALA A 7 6.25 2.40 -0.77
N LEU A 8 5.16 2.85 -0.15
CA LEU A 8 4.45 4.05 -0.57
C LEU A 8 4.96 5.25 0.24
N VAL A 9 5.63 6.20 -0.42
CA VAL A 9 6.10 7.44 0.20
C VAL A 9 5.22 8.60 -0.26
N GLY A 10 4.54 9.25 0.68
CA GLY A 10 3.49 10.21 0.44
C GLY A 10 2.11 9.54 0.47
N CYS A 11 1.45 9.60 1.62
CA CYS A 11 0.13 9.03 1.94
C CYS A 11 -1.00 10.07 1.90
N GLY A 12 -0.81 11.15 1.14
CA GLY A 12 -1.84 12.12 0.83
C GLY A 12 -2.90 11.58 -0.15
N GLY A 13 -3.87 12.42 -0.54
CA GLY A 13 -5.03 11.96 -1.33
C GLY A 13 -4.71 11.37 -2.72
N MET A 14 -3.57 11.69 -3.34
CA MET A 14 -3.12 11.01 -4.56
C MET A 14 -2.37 9.72 -4.25
N GLY A 15 -1.56 9.69 -3.20
CA GLY A 15 -0.80 8.52 -2.77
C GLY A 15 -1.70 7.34 -2.43
N THR A 16 -2.77 7.60 -1.68
CA THR A 16 -3.70 6.54 -1.26
C THR A 16 -4.44 5.88 -2.42
N ARG A 17 -4.64 6.59 -3.54
CA ARG A 17 -5.28 6.01 -4.75
C ARG A 17 -4.48 4.86 -5.36
N HIS A 18 -3.15 4.85 -5.19
CA HIS A 18 -2.32 3.74 -5.67
C HIS A 18 -2.62 2.43 -4.92
N MET A 19 -3.16 2.48 -3.69
CA MET A 19 -3.51 1.28 -2.93
C MET A 19 -4.68 0.52 -3.56
N TYR A 20 -5.67 1.22 -4.12
CA TYR A 20 -6.75 0.57 -4.87
C TYR A 20 -6.24 -0.10 -6.14
N GLY A 21 -5.38 0.57 -6.91
CA GLY A 21 -4.74 -0.06 -8.07
C GLY A 21 -3.88 -1.28 -7.70
N LEU A 22 -3.20 -1.21 -6.55
CA LEU A 22 -2.46 -2.35 -6.02
C LEU A 22 -3.39 -3.50 -5.62
N LYS A 23 -4.53 -3.21 -4.99
CA LYS A 23 -5.56 -4.21 -4.69
C LYS A 23 -6.01 -4.95 -5.94
N GLU A 24 -6.38 -4.22 -6.99
CA GLU A 24 -6.76 -4.82 -8.28
C GLU A 24 -5.61 -5.67 -8.84
N LEU A 25 -4.37 -5.18 -8.77
CA LEU A 25 -3.20 -5.93 -9.25
C LEU A 25 -3.03 -7.25 -8.48
N THR A 26 -3.24 -7.25 -7.16
CA THR A 26 -3.11 -8.45 -6.31
C THR A 26 -4.09 -9.57 -6.68
N GLU A 27 -5.19 -9.25 -7.36
CA GLU A 27 -6.18 -10.23 -7.84
C GLU A 27 -5.81 -10.86 -9.18
N THR A 28 -4.69 -10.44 -9.80
CA THR A 28 -4.23 -10.94 -11.09
C THR A 28 -3.07 -11.93 -10.93
N PRO A 29 -2.85 -12.83 -11.91
CA PRO A 29 -1.65 -13.68 -11.94
C PRO A 29 -0.37 -12.90 -12.26
N PHE A 30 -0.47 -11.59 -12.51
CA PHE A 30 0.66 -10.73 -12.88
C PHE A 30 1.21 -9.91 -11.72
N CYS A 31 0.61 -10.01 -10.52
CA CYS A 31 1.15 -9.33 -9.35
C CYS A 31 2.54 -9.86 -8.99
N ARG A 32 3.54 -8.98 -9.01
CA ARG A 32 4.93 -9.29 -8.62
C ARG A 32 5.46 -8.32 -7.59
N VAL A 33 4.57 -7.61 -6.90
CA VAL A 33 4.93 -6.60 -5.92
C VAL A 33 4.16 -6.84 -4.62
N GLU A 34 4.79 -6.51 -3.51
CA GLU A 34 4.18 -6.52 -2.18
C GLU A 34 4.40 -5.16 -1.54
N LEU A 35 3.34 -4.54 -1.03
CA LEU A 35 3.47 -3.30 -0.27
C LEU A 35 3.99 -3.62 1.13
N GLY A 36 5.25 -3.30 1.39
CA GLY A 36 5.93 -3.63 2.64
C GLY A 36 5.96 -2.50 3.67
N ALA A 37 5.68 -1.25 3.28
CA ALA A 37 5.73 -0.10 4.16
C ALA A 37 4.94 1.10 3.59
N VAL A 38 4.51 2.00 4.46
CA VAL A 38 3.99 3.33 4.10
C VAL A 38 4.74 4.42 4.86
N CYS A 39 4.89 5.61 4.27
CA CYS A 39 5.60 6.71 4.90
C CYS A 39 5.03 8.05 4.48
N ASP A 40 4.82 8.96 5.44
CA ASP A 40 4.43 10.34 5.18
C ASP A 40 5.08 11.27 6.23
N ILE A 41 5.30 12.54 5.86
CA ILE A 41 5.80 13.54 6.80
C ILE A 41 4.77 13.89 7.87
N ASN A 42 3.47 13.77 7.54
CA ASN A 42 2.38 13.85 8.49
C ASN A 42 2.05 12.43 9.01
N PRO A 43 2.32 12.12 10.28
CA PRO A 43 2.07 10.79 10.85
C PRO A 43 0.63 10.32 10.70
N GLU A 44 -0.36 11.22 10.75
CA GLU A 44 -1.78 10.86 10.59
C GLU A 44 -2.08 10.32 9.20
N ASN A 45 -1.41 10.84 8.16
CA ASN A 45 -1.56 10.31 6.80
C ASN A 45 -0.98 8.90 6.68
N GLY A 46 0.18 8.65 7.30
CA GLY A 46 0.79 7.33 7.36
C GLY A 46 -0.11 6.32 8.08
N GLU A 47 -0.63 6.70 9.24
CA GLU A 47 -1.52 5.88 10.05
C GLU A 47 -2.84 5.56 9.32
N ARG A 48 -3.43 6.57 8.65
CA ARG A 48 -4.63 6.37 7.83
C ARG A 48 -4.34 5.44 6.65
N ALA A 49 -3.21 5.62 5.97
CA ALA A 49 -2.84 4.73 4.86
C ALA A 49 -2.60 3.29 5.33
N ALA A 50 -1.92 3.08 6.46
CA ALA A 50 -1.75 1.75 7.04
C ALA A 50 -3.10 1.06 7.33
N GLY A 51 -4.08 1.79 7.86
CA GLY A 51 -5.44 1.28 8.06
C GLY A 51 -6.22 1.01 6.77
N GLU A 52 -5.99 1.80 5.73
CA GLU A 52 -6.59 1.57 4.41
C GLU A 52 -5.99 0.34 3.73
N VAL A 53 -4.67 0.12 3.84
CA VAL A 53 -4.01 -1.13 3.42
C VAL A 53 -4.57 -2.33 4.18
N GLU A 54 -4.73 -2.22 5.49
CA GLU A 54 -5.32 -3.27 6.32
C GLU A 54 -6.73 -3.64 5.85
N SER A 55 -7.54 -2.64 5.50
CA SER A 55 -8.90 -2.84 4.99
C SER A 55 -8.93 -3.46 3.60
N LEU A 56 -8.00 -3.09 2.71
CA LEU A 56 -7.96 -3.56 1.32
C LEU A 56 -7.25 -4.90 1.16
N LEU A 57 -6.07 -5.06 1.76
CA LEU A 57 -5.15 -6.18 1.55
C LEU A 57 -5.10 -7.16 2.73
N GLY A 58 -5.74 -6.86 3.86
CA GLY A 58 -5.83 -7.75 5.02
C GLY A 58 -4.57 -7.82 5.88
N PHE A 59 -3.61 -6.91 5.68
CA PHE A 59 -2.43 -6.76 6.54
C PHE A 59 -2.10 -5.28 6.74
N ARG A 60 -1.45 -4.96 7.86
CA ARG A 60 -1.08 -3.60 8.20
C ARG A 60 0.44 -3.40 8.04
N PRO A 61 0.91 -2.58 7.08
CA PRO A 61 2.32 -2.29 6.93
C PRO A 61 2.83 -1.35 8.04
N PRO A 62 4.13 -1.42 8.37
CA PRO A 62 4.80 -0.43 9.20
C PRO A 62 4.88 0.95 8.53
#